data_AF-A0A2K9AKI9-F1
#
_entry.id   AF-A0A2K9AKI9-F1
#
_cell.length_a   1.000
_cell.length_b   1.000
_cell.length_c   1.000
_cell.angle_alpha   90.00
_cell.angle_beta   90.00
_cell.angle_gamma   90.00
#
_symmetry.space_group_name_H-M   'P 1'
#
loop_
_entity.id
_entity.type
_entity.pdbx_description
1 polymer ?
#
loop_
_entity_poly.entity_id
_entity_poly.type
_entity_poly.pdbx_seq_one_letter_code
_entity_poly.pdbx_strand_id
1 'polypeptide(L)'
;MIYNTLSDGLLISLFSIIVVFLILGFVALSISLLKYLVIEKKVTAPKEITPIKKSISLSDIKDEDMMVAALVASIDYYNEIQKDVRIVSIKEIKG
;
A
#
# COMPACT_ATOMS: atom_id res chain seq x y z
N MET A 1 14.42 56.94 -9.79
CA MET A 1 15.08 55.70 -10.25
C MET A 1 15.12 54.62 -9.17
N ILE A 2 15.42 54.96 -7.91
CA ILE A 2 15.44 54.01 -6.77
C ILE A 2 14.04 53.42 -6.47
N TYR A 3 12.97 54.20 -6.59
CA TYR A 3 11.61 53.70 -6.35
C TYR A 3 11.19 52.56 -7.29
N ASN A 4 11.58 52.61 -8.56
CA ASN A 4 11.23 51.56 -9.53
C ASN A 4 12.00 50.26 -9.22
N THR A 5 13.29 50.33 -8.88
CA THR A 5 14.07 49.13 -8.56
C THR A 5 13.59 48.45 -7.27
N LEU A 6 13.12 49.25 -6.31
CA LEU A 6 12.64 48.75 -5.01
C LEU A 6 11.26 48.11 -5.18
N SER A 7 10.38 48.72 -5.98
CA SER A 7 9.08 48.14 -6.35
C SER A 7 9.22 46.84 -7.14
N ASP A 8 10.13 46.79 -8.11
CA ASP A 8 10.38 45.58 -8.89
C ASP A 8 10.93 44.44 -8.02
N GLY A 9 11.87 44.74 -7.11
CA GLY A 9 12.38 43.75 -6.15
C GLY A 9 11.31 43.23 -5.20
N LEU A 10 10.34 44.07 -4.82
CA LEU A 10 9.23 43.69 -3.96
C LEU A 10 8.26 42.76 -4.69
N LEU A 11 7.95 43.05 -5.97
CA LEU A 11 7.12 42.20 -6.81
C LEU A 11 7.78 40.84 -7.08
N ILE A 12 9.09 40.82 -7.40
CA ILE A 12 9.79 39.56 -7.68
C ILE A 12 9.87 38.66 -6.44
N SER A 13 10.07 39.27 -5.26
CA SER A 13 10.07 38.60 -3.97
C SER A 13 8.71 37.96 -3.67
N LEU A 14 7.64 38.74 -3.81
CA LEU A 14 6.28 38.26 -3.55
C LEU A 14 5.89 37.12 -4.50
N PHE A 15 6.26 37.24 -5.78
CA PHE A 15 6.02 36.18 -6.77
C PHE A 15 6.78 34.89 -6.42
N SER A 16 8.05 35.00 -6.02
CA SER A 16 8.87 33.86 -5.61
C SER A 16 8.27 33.11 -4.41
N ILE A 17 7.78 33.85 -3.40
CA ILE A 17 7.13 33.25 -2.23
C ILE A 17 5.90 32.43 -2.65
N ILE A 18 5.06 32.98 -3.52
CA ILE A 18 3.85 32.28 -4.02
C ILE A 18 4.23 31.00 -4.76
N VAL A 19 5.25 31.05 -5.62
CA VAL A 19 5.72 29.88 -6.39
C VAL A 19 6.26 28.79 -5.47
N VAL A 20 7.01 29.15 -4.42
CA VAL A 20 7.50 28.19 -3.42
C VAL A 20 6.35 27.50 -2.70
N PHE A 21 5.32 28.24 -2.30
CA PHE A 21 4.11 27.63 -1.70
C PHE A 21 3.37 26.72 -2.68
N LEU A 22 3.28 27.07 -3.96
CA LEU A 22 2.70 26.21 -4.99
C LEU A 22 3.47 24.90 -5.13
N ILE A 23 4.80 24.94 -5.17
CA ILE A 23 5.64 23.74 -5.28
C ILE A 23 5.47 22.88 -4.04
N LEU A 24 5.57 23.46 -2.83
CA LEU A 24 5.40 22.74 -1.58
C LEU A 24 3.99 22.11 -1.46
N GLY A 25 2.96 22.86 -1.85
CA GLY A 25 1.58 22.38 -1.89
C GLY A 25 1.41 21.21 -2.86
N PHE A 26 2.02 21.29 -4.04
CA PHE A 26 2.00 20.22 -5.03
C PHE A 26 2.68 18.95 -4.52
N VAL A 27 3.87 19.08 -3.92
CA VAL A 27 4.60 17.96 -3.31
C VAL A 27 3.77 17.33 -2.18
N ALA A 28 3.19 18.14 -1.29
CA ALA A 28 2.35 17.64 -0.20
C ALA A 28 1.09 16.92 -0.73
N LEU A 29 0.47 17.45 -1.78
CA LEU A 29 -0.68 16.83 -2.44
C LEU A 29 -0.29 15.48 -3.06
N SER A 30 0.83 15.40 -3.79
CA SER A 30 1.32 14.14 -4.36
C SER A 30 1.56 13.09 -3.28
N ILE A 31 2.20 13.45 -2.16
CA ILE A 31 2.42 12.54 -1.04
C ILE A 31 1.09 12.11 -0.40
N SER A 32 0.12 13.02 -0.27
CA SER A 32 -1.20 12.72 0.28
C SER A 32 -1.96 11.71 -0.57
N LEU A 33 -1.97 11.87 -1.90
CA LEU A 33 -2.58 10.94 -2.84
C LEU A 33 -1.91 9.56 -2.79
N LEU A 34 -0.58 9.52 -2.74
CA LEU A 34 0.17 8.27 -2.59
C LEU A 34 -0.12 7.60 -1.25
N LYS A 35 -0.16 8.35 -0.15
CA LYS A 35 -0.49 7.84 1.18
C LYS A 35 -1.93 7.30 1.20
N TYR A 36 -2.88 7.96 0.54
CA TYR A 36 -4.26 7.50 0.41
C TYR A 36 -4.34 6.14 -0.31
N LEU A 37 -3.65 6.00 -1.45
CA LEU A 37 -3.54 4.72 -2.18
C LEU A 37 -2.84 3.62 -1.36
N VAL A 38 -1.83 3.97 -0.55
CA VAL A 38 -1.12 3.01 0.31
C VAL A 38 -1.97 2.62 1.54
N ILE A 39 -2.86 3.49 2.02
CA ILE A 39 -3.71 3.24 3.20
C ILE A 39 -4.84 2.25 2.92
N GLU A 40 -5.30 2.08 1.67
CA GLU A 40 -6.26 1.03 1.32
C GLU A 40 -5.73 -0.40 1.60
N LYS A 41 -4.41 -0.58 1.76
CA LYS A 41 -3.82 -1.85 2.20
C LYS A 41 -3.80 -2.06 3.73
N LYS A 42 -4.31 -1.11 4.54
CA LYS A 42 -4.44 -1.27 5.99
C LYS A 42 -5.90 -1.18 6.42
N VAL A 43 -6.69 -2.16 5.99
CA VAL A 43 -7.95 -2.49 6.66
C VAL A 43 -7.62 -3.30 7.91
N THR A 44 -7.81 -2.63 9.05
CA THR A 44 -8.14 -3.13 10.40
C THR A 44 -7.04 -3.81 11.22
N ALA A 45 -6.62 -3.10 12.28
CA ALA A 45 -6.42 -3.78 13.56
C ALA A 45 -7.73 -3.66 14.36
N PRO A 46 -8.29 -4.79 14.80
CA PRO A 46 -8.64 -4.96 16.19
C PRO A 46 -7.63 -5.92 16.79
N LYS A 47 -7.13 -5.55 17.95
CA LYS A 47 -6.19 -6.32 18.74
C LYS A 47 -6.93 -7.51 19.34
N GLU A 48 -7.13 -8.58 18.57
CA GLU A 48 -7.51 -9.88 19.12
C GLU A 48 -6.35 -10.85 18.95
N ILE A 49 -5.89 -11.34 20.09
CA ILE A 49 -4.83 -12.32 20.26
C ILE A 49 -5.39 -13.68 19.84
N THR A 50 -5.74 -13.85 18.57
CA THR A 50 -5.93 -15.18 18.01
C THR A 50 -4.54 -15.78 17.79
N PRO A 51 -4.28 -17.03 18.18
CA PRO A 51 -2.98 -17.64 17.95
C PRO A 51 -2.72 -17.57 16.46
N ILE A 52 -1.68 -16.85 16.08
CA ILE A 52 -1.21 -16.72 14.70
C ILE A 52 -0.95 -18.16 14.24
N LYS A 53 -1.93 -18.77 13.56
CA LYS A 53 -1.72 -20.00 12.83
C LYS A 53 -0.68 -19.64 11.80
N LYS A 54 0.53 -20.16 12.05
CA LYS A 54 1.72 -19.96 11.25
C LYS A 54 1.31 -20.05 9.77
N SER A 55 1.50 -18.96 9.04
CA SER A 55 1.34 -18.99 7.59
C SER A 55 2.21 -20.12 7.05
N ILE A 56 1.66 -20.93 6.16
CA ILE A 56 2.36 -22.07 5.56
C ILE A 56 3.69 -21.57 5.01
N SER A 57 4.79 -22.13 5.50
CA SER A 57 6.11 -21.94 4.92
C SER A 57 6.33 -23.02 3.85
N LEU A 58 7.21 -22.75 2.88
CA LEU A 58 7.58 -23.75 1.85
C LEU A 58 8.07 -25.07 2.45
N SER A 59 8.61 -25.05 3.67
CA SER A 59 9.01 -26.25 4.44
C SER A 59 7.85 -27.14 4.88
N ASP A 60 6.63 -26.62 4.91
CA ASP A 60 5.43 -27.35 5.34
C ASP A 60 4.75 -28.09 4.17
N ILE A 61 5.17 -27.81 2.92
CA ILE A 61 4.75 -28.52 1.72
C ILE A 61 5.68 -29.73 1.54
N LYS A 62 5.15 -30.92 1.81
CA LYS A 62 5.93 -32.17 1.81
C LYS A 62 5.81 -32.96 0.51
N ASP A 63 4.64 -32.86 -0.12
CA ASP A 63 4.25 -33.70 -1.23
C ASP A 63 3.76 -32.84 -2.40
N GLU A 64 3.86 -33.38 -3.61
CA GLU A 64 3.45 -32.71 -4.83
C GLU A 64 1.94 -32.43 -4.85
N ASP A 65 1.14 -33.37 -4.34
CA ASP A 65 -0.31 -33.23 -4.23
C ASP A 65 -0.72 -32.06 -3.30
N MET A 66 0.02 -31.85 -2.20
CA MET A 66 -0.21 -30.71 -1.32
C MET A 66 0.08 -29.38 -2.02
N MET A 67 1.11 -29.33 -2.88
CA MET A 67 1.45 -28.13 -3.65
C MET A 67 0.37 -27.82 -4.70
N VAL A 68 -0.11 -28.84 -5.42
CA VAL A 68 -1.19 -28.68 -6.40
C VAL A 68 -2.46 -28.21 -5.71
N ALA A 69 -2.85 -28.82 -4.59
CA ALA A 69 -4.01 -28.42 -3.82
C ALA A 69 -3.91 -26.96 -3.34
N ALA A 70 -2.72 -26.53 -2.90
CA ALA A 70 -2.46 -25.15 -2.50
C ALA A 70 -2.74 -24.15 -3.63
N LEU A 71 -2.22 -24.43 -4.82
CA LEU A 71 -2.33 -23.57 -5.99
C LEU A 71 -3.77 -23.53 -6.50
N VAL A 72 -4.42 -24.69 -6.64
CA VAL A 72 -5.81 -24.78 -7.10
C VAL A 72 -6.74 -24.03 -6.15
N ALA A 73 -6.61 -24.25 -4.83
CA ALA A 73 -7.42 -23.54 -3.85
C ALA A 73 -7.20 -22.02 -3.87
N SER A 74 -5.96 -21.58 -4.12
CA SER A 74 -5.65 -20.15 -4.24
C SER A 74 -6.30 -19.53 -5.48
N ILE A 75 -6.27 -20.24 -6.62
CA ILE A 75 -6.86 -19.76 -7.87
C ILE A 75 -8.38 -19.70 -7.76
N ASP A 76 -9.00 -20.76 -7.25
CA ASP A 76 -10.46 -20.86 -7.14
C ASP A 76 -11.01 -19.76 -6.22
N TYR A 77 -10.41 -19.60 -5.03
CA TYR A 77 -10.82 -18.58 -4.07
C TYR A 77 -10.50 -17.16 -4.55
N TYR A 78 -9.42 -16.97 -5.32
CA TYR A 78 -9.14 -15.68 -5.95
C TYR A 78 -10.22 -15.32 -6.99
N ASN A 79 -10.69 -16.29 -7.78
CA ASN A 79 -11.72 -16.05 -8.78
C ASN A 79 -13.05 -15.61 -8.15
N GLU A 80 -13.38 -16.09 -6.95
CA GLU A 80 -14.61 -15.72 -6.25
C GLU A 80 -14.55 -14.29 -5.67
N ILE A 81 -13.41 -13.89 -5.10
CA ILE A 81 -13.31 -12.65 -4.29
C ILE A 81 -12.60 -11.52 -5.04
N GLN A 82 -11.82 -11.83 -6.07
CA GLN A 82 -10.98 -10.91 -6.86
C GLN A 82 -10.07 -10.02 -5.98
N LYS A 83 -9.56 -10.59 -4.88
CA LYS A 83 -8.68 -9.91 -3.91
C LYS A 83 -7.51 -10.81 -3.56
N ASP A 84 -6.45 -10.25 -2.98
CA ASP A 84 -5.29 -11.00 -2.51
C ASP A 84 -5.71 -12.10 -1.52
N VAL A 85 -5.42 -13.35 -1.86
CA VAL A 85 -5.71 -14.53 -1.05
C VAL A 85 -4.43 -15.13 -0.46
N ARG A 86 -4.52 -15.68 0.75
CA ARG A 86 -3.40 -16.38 1.41
C ARG A 86 -3.90 -17.66 2.05
N ILE A 87 -3.23 -18.76 1.78
CA ILE A 87 -3.54 -20.06 2.36
C ILE A 87 -3.04 -20.11 3.81
N VAL A 88 -3.93 -20.48 4.74
CA VAL A 88 -3.63 -20.54 6.17
C VAL A 88 -3.18 -21.93 6.62
N SER A 89 -3.77 -23.00 6.06
CA SER A 89 -3.44 -24.38 6.44
C SER A 89 -3.87 -25.34 5.34
N ILE A 90 -3.06 -26.38 5.11
CA ILE A 90 -3.38 -27.51 4.22
C ILE A 90 -3.25 -28.77 5.07
N LYS A 91 -4.26 -29.64 5.02
CA LYS A 91 -4.28 -30.92 5.71
C LYS A 91 -4.71 -31.98 4.73
N GLU A 92 -3.86 -32.98 4.53
CA GLU A 92 -4.23 -34.20 3.81
C GLU A 92 -5.19 -35.03 4.67
N ILE A 93 -6.28 -35.49 4.06
CA ILE A 93 -7.20 -36.45 4.68
C ILE A 93 -6.97 -37.79 3.97
N LYS A 94 -6.40 -38.76 4.70
CA LYS A 94 -6.25 -40.12 4.19
C LYS A 94 -7.63 -40.79 4.19
N GLY A 95 -8.07 -41.18 3.00
CA GLY A 95 -9.23 -42.05 2.76
C GLY A 95 -8.83 -43.51 2.73
#